data_AF-A0A967K6R4-F1
#
_entry.id   AF-A0A967K6R4-F1
#
_cell.length_a   1.000
_cell.length_b   1.000
_cell.length_c   1.000
_cell.angle_alpha   90.00
_cell.angle_beta   90.00
_cell.angle_gamma   90.00
#
_symmetry.space_group_name_H-M   'P 1'
#
loop_
_entity.id
_entity.type
_entity.pdbx_description
1 polymer ?
#
loop_
_entity_poly.entity_id
_entity_poly.type
_entity_poly.pdbx_seq_one_letter_code
_entity_poly.pdbx_strand_id
1 'polypeptide(L)'
;MKQVVHLPVNVLEGEGPELKEIYDVGSTYPVFILTNSEGEIITRWTGYSTAGQFVYKLNASLKDLRTIKERRAQFEANPTLQEALALGRFYAEIGEHLEAVSMFRRAEKLSGQRKISLHNDVFKNMAEAVWKEMAPYDSIYPAAEYVLASEDAAGIIKMATLMSRLSRKFDHTDSLGKYLDAGIQAASASNNPKDTEDRYLLVAEHALQIAHDTAKAIEIKEMSMGNGWETNPNKFYGYAKWCLEREVNLGAAEMYAGQAVQVAGNPEMKARVLNTLSEIYEARGNYEGAIEAIEMAIENHPENPYYQTRLDDIEDAMAGGQ
;
A
#
# COMPACT_ATOMS: atom_id res chain seq x y z
N MET A 1 3.49 -27.96 26.52
CA MET A 1 3.03 -26.62 26.07
C MET A 1 4.22 -25.98 25.37
N LYS A 2 4.10 -25.55 24.11
CA LYS A 2 5.19 -24.83 23.44
C LYS A 2 5.23 -23.41 24.01
N GLN A 3 6.40 -22.94 24.42
CA GLN A 3 6.60 -21.60 24.98
C GLN A 3 7.44 -20.78 23.99
N VAL A 4 7.19 -19.48 23.93
CA VAL A 4 7.99 -18.53 23.14
C VAL A 4 8.51 -17.44 24.07
N VAL A 5 9.70 -16.94 23.77
CA VAL A 5 10.26 -15.75 24.41
C VAL A 5 9.97 -14.56 23.52
N HIS A 6 9.36 -13.51 24.08
CA HIS A 6 9.14 -12.27 23.36
C HIS A 6 10.35 -11.36 23.54
N LEU A 7 11.00 -11.00 22.43
CA LEU A 7 12.16 -10.11 22.39
C LEU A 7 11.79 -8.86 21.57
N PRO A 8 11.43 -7.74 22.22
CA PRO A 8 11.19 -6.49 21.50
C PRO A 8 12.52 -5.89 21.04
N VAL A 9 12.58 -5.47 19.78
CA VAL A 9 13.75 -4.83 19.18
C VAL A 9 13.30 -3.52 18.52
N ASN A 10 13.98 -2.42 18.84
CA ASN A 10 13.88 -1.19 18.08
C ASN A 10 14.87 -1.28 16.91
N VAL A 11 14.38 -1.42 15.68
CA VAL A 11 15.22 -1.62 14.49
C VAL A 11 16.03 -0.38 14.08
N LEU A 12 15.81 0.76 14.74
CA LEU A 12 16.52 2.01 14.48
C LEU A 12 17.65 2.28 15.49
N GLU A 13 17.74 1.50 16.56
CA GLU A 13 18.64 1.75 17.68
C GLU A 13 19.41 0.49 18.10
N GLY A 14 20.57 0.66 18.72
CA GLY A 14 21.37 -0.46 19.25
C GLY A 14 21.75 -1.48 18.18
N GLU A 15 21.46 -2.76 18.42
CA GLU A 15 21.66 -3.87 17.46
C GLU A 15 20.57 -3.91 16.37
N GLY A 16 19.54 -3.07 16.47
CA GLY A 16 18.39 -3.04 15.59
C GLY A 16 18.71 -2.90 14.09
N PRO A 17 19.59 -1.96 13.68
CA PRO A 17 19.95 -1.81 12.28
C PRO A 17 20.60 -3.04 11.66
N GLU A 18 21.44 -3.77 12.40
CA GLU A 18 22.04 -5.03 11.94
C GLU A 18 20.98 -6.13 11.82
N LEU A 19 20.12 -6.26 12.83
CA LEU A 19 19.02 -7.23 12.81
C LEU A 19 18.01 -6.93 11.69
N LYS A 20 17.82 -5.65 11.34
CA LYS A 20 16.97 -5.23 10.23
C LYS A 20 17.46 -5.82 8.91
N GLU A 21 18.77 -5.81 8.67
CA GLU A 21 19.39 -6.42 7.49
C GLU A 21 19.31 -7.94 7.53
N ILE A 22 19.68 -8.57 8.66
CA ILE A 22 19.68 -10.04 8.81
C ILE A 22 18.29 -10.65 8.56
N TYR A 23 17.24 -9.96 9.01
CA TYR A 23 15.87 -10.46 8.94
C TYR A 23 15.01 -9.83 7.84
N ASP A 24 15.60 -9.10 6.89
CA ASP A 24 14.90 -8.44 5.77
C ASP A 24 13.70 -7.59 6.25
N VAL A 25 13.93 -6.76 7.26
CA VAL A 25 12.91 -5.86 7.79
C VAL A 25 12.91 -4.57 6.96
N GLY A 26 11.83 -4.37 6.21
CA GLY A 26 11.65 -3.18 5.36
C GLY A 26 11.32 -1.91 6.17
N SER A 27 10.62 -0.97 5.53
CA SER A 27 10.17 0.28 6.15
C SER A 27 8.80 0.20 6.81
N THR A 28 8.15 -0.97 6.80
CA THR A 28 6.81 -1.17 7.35
C THR A 28 6.90 -1.85 8.71
N TYR A 29 6.32 -1.23 9.73
CA TYR A 29 6.32 -1.73 11.11
C TYR A 29 4.88 -1.79 11.67
N PRO A 30 4.61 -2.64 12.69
CA PRO A 30 5.52 -3.62 13.29
C PRO A 30 5.76 -4.84 12.38
N VAL A 31 6.88 -5.53 12.57
CA VAL A 31 7.16 -6.85 11.96
C VAL A 31 7.33 -7.86 13.08
N PHE A 32 6.65 -9.00 12.96
CA PHE A 32 6.79 -10.11 13.89
C PHE A 32 7.50 -11.27 13.18
N ILE A 33 8.56 -11.76 13.79
CA ILE A 33 9.38 -12.86 13.27
C ILE A 33 9.42 -13.94 14.33
N LEU A 34 9.11 -15.17 13.96
CA LEU A 34 9.29 -16.34 14.80
C LEU A 34 10.53 -17.08 14.30
N THR A 35 11.51 -17.29 15.19
CA THR A 35 12.76 -18.01 14.89
C THR A 35 12.87 -19.28 15.73
N ASN A 36 13.79 -20.18 15.34
CA ASN A 36 14.28 -21.25 16.21
C ASN A 36 15.40 -20.74 17.16
N SER A 37 16.02 -21.66 17.91
CA SER A 37 17.12 -21.37 18.84
C SER A 37 18.39 -20.87 18.15
N GLU A 38 18.57 -21.18 16.87
CA GLU A 38 19.70 -20.74 16.06
C GLU A 38 19.46 -19.39 15.35
N GLY A 39 18.28 -18.77 15.54
CA GLY A 39 17.89 -17.53 14.85
C GLY A 39 17.38 -17.74 13.42
N GLU A 40 17.23 -18.99 12.95
CA GLU A 40 16.66 -19.25 11.63
C GLU A 40 15.14 -18.99 11.64
N ILE A 41 14.65 -18.30 10.60
CA ILE A 41 13.25 -17.87 10.50
C ILE A 41 12.34 -19.10 10.29
N ILE A 42 11.29 -19.22 11.10
CA ILE A 42 10.19 -20.17 10.95
C ILE A 42 9.06 -19.54 10.14
N THR A 43 8.68 -18.31 10.49
CA THR A 43 7.67 -17.52 9.79
C THR A 43 7.80 -16.04 10.17
N ARG A 44 7.14 -15.17 9.40
CA ARG A 44 6.98 -13.75 9.72
C ARG A 44 5.63 -13.22 9.28
N TRP A 45 5.21 -12.09 9.83
CA TRP A 45 4.11 -11.28 9.32
C TRP A 45 4.26 -9.81 9.70
N THR A 46 3.83 -8.94 8.80
CA THR A 46 3.94 -7.49 8.93
C THR A 46 2.58 -6.87 9.28
N GLY A 47 2.64 -5.78 10.04
CA GLY A 47 1.50 -4.93 10.34
C GLY A 47 0.79 -5.27 11.65
N TYR A 48 -0.05 -4.34 12.07
CA TYR A 48 -0.86 -4.47 13.27
C TYR A 48 -1.90 -5.59 13.11
N SER A 49 -2.11 -6.32 14.20
CA SER A 49 -3.20 -7.28 14.34
C SER A 49 -3.82 -7.13 15.71
N THR A 50 -5.11 -7.43 15.84
CA THR A 50 -5.73 -7.51 17.17
C THR A 50 -5.05 -8.59 17.99
N ALA A 51 -5.09 -8.49 19.32
CA ALA A 51 -4.48 -9.49 20.20
C ALA A 51 -4.97 -10.92 19.88
N GLY A 52 -6.25 -11.09 19.57
CA GLY A 52 -6.81 -12.38 19.16
C GLY A 52 -6.23 -12.91 17.84
N GLN A 53 -6.07 -12.05 16.83
CA GLN A 53 -5.45 -12.43 15.56
C GLN A 53 -3.96 -12.75 15.72
N PHE A 54 -3.24 -11.99 16.55
CA PHE A 54 -1.85 -12.26 16.88
C PHE A 54 -1.69 -13.65 17.49
N VAL A 55 -2.46 -13.95 18.55
CA VAL A 55 -2.44 -15.25 19.24
C VAL A 55 -2.83 -16.38 18.28
N TYR A 56 -3.81 -16.16 17.42
CA TYR A 56 -4.20 -17.14 16.40
C TYR A 56 -3.04 -17.45 15.43
N LYS A 57 -2.41 -16.42 14.86
CA LYS A 57 -1.26 -16.56 13.94
C LYS A 57 -0.08 -17.26 14.62
N LEU A 58 0.25 -16.84 15.84
CA LEU A 58 1.32 -17.46 16.63
C LEU A 58 1.03 -18.94 16.90
N ASN A 59 -0.17 -19.27 17.38
CA ASN A 59 -0.55 -20.66 17.66
C ASN A 59 -0.60 -21.52 16.40
N ALA A 60 -1.02 -20.97 15.26
CA ALA A 60 -0.96 -21.66 13.98
C ALA A 60 0.50 -21.97 13.58
N SER A 61 1.39 -21.00 13.75
CA SER A 61 2.82 -21.13 13.44
C SER A 61 3.51 -22.14 14.36
N LEU A 62 3.13 -22.19 15.64
CA LEU A 62 3.65 -23.16 16.60
C LEU A 62 3.26 -24.61 16.29
N LYS A 63 2.35 -24.89 15.36
CA LYS A 63 2.03 -26.26 14.94
C LYS A 63 3.15 -26.88 14.08
N ASP A 64 3.91 -26.07 13.36
CA ASP A 64 4.93 -26.52 12.43
C ASP A 64 6.15 -25.59 12.49
N LEU A 65 7.18 -26.02 13.21
CA LEU A 65 8.36 -25.22 13.54
C LEU A 65 9.47 -25.32 12.48
N ARG A 66 9.18 -25.90 11.31
CA ARG A 66 10.18 -25.96 10.24
C ARG A 66 10.57 -24.56 9.79
N THR A 67 11.86 -24.34 9.65
CA THR A 67 12.41 -23.07 9.18
C THR A 67 12.08 -22.86 7.70
N ILE A 68 12.11 -21.61 7.23
CA ILE A 68 11.92 -21.30 5.81
C ILE A 68 12.95 -22.05 4.94
N LYS A 69 14.17 -22.24 5.45
CA LYS A 69 15.22 -23.04 4.81
C LYS A 69 14.82 -24.51 4.67
N GLU A 70 14.31 -25.13 5.73
CA GLU A 70 13.81 -26.51 5.69
C GLU A 70 12.58 -26.65 4.77
N ARG A 71 11.68 -25.66 4.78
CA ARG A 71 10.51 -25.63 3.88
C ARG A 71 10.91 -25.55 2.41
N ARG A 72 11.92 -24.75 2.07
CA ARG A 72 12.49 -24.69 0.72
C ARG A 72 13.04 -26.04 0.29
N ALA A 73 13.90 -26.65 1.10
CA ALA A 73 14.48 -27.97 0.82
C ALA A 73 13.39 -29.05 0.66
N GLN A 74 12.37 -29.03 1.52
CA GLN A 74 11.22 -29.93 1.43
C GLN A 74 10.42 -29.70 0.15
N PHE A 75 10.18 -28.45 -0.23
CA PHE A 75 9.43 -28.12 -1.45
C PHE A 75 10.19 -28.55 -2.70
N GLU A 76 11.52 -28.40 -2.73
CA GLU A 76 12.36 -28.88 -3.83
C GLU A 76 12.34 -30.40 -3.96
N ALA A 77 12.42 -31.12 -2.84
CA ALA A 77 12.43 -32.58 -2.83
C ALA A 77 11.04 -33.19 -3.11
N ASN A 78 9.98 -32.62 -2.55
CA ASN A 78 8.62 -33.09 -2.69
C ASN A 78 7.63 -31.92 -2.58
N PRO A 79 7.31 -31.25 -3.71
CA PRO A 79 6.43 -30.08 -3.73
C PRO A 79 5.05 -30.40 -3.16
N THR A 80 4.64 -29.65 -2.15
CA THR A 80 3.28 -29.73 -1.59
C THR A 80 2.58 -28.38 -1.65
N LEU A 81 1.25 -28.41 -1.70
CA LEU A 81 0.43 -27.20 -1.62
C LEU A 81 0.76 -26.36 -0.38
N GLN A 82 0.95 -27.01 0.77
CA GLN A 82 1.21 -26.33 2.03
C GLN A 82 2.53 -25.55 2.00
N GLU A 83 3.61 -26.17 1.49
CA GLU A 83 4.89 -25.48 1.39
C GLU A 83 4.85 -24.34 0.38
N ALA A 84 4.20 -24.53 -0.78
CA ALA A 84 4.04 -23.45 -1.77
C ALA A 84 3.31 -22.24 -1.17
N LEU A 85 2.24 -22.46 -0.40
CA LEU A 85 1.52 -21.37 0.27
C LEU A 85 2.35 -20.71 1.37
N ALA A 86 3.10 -21.48 2.16
CA ALA A 86 3.94 -20.94 3.23
C ALA A 86 5.07 -20.08 2.66
N LEU A 87 5.77 -20.59 1.64
CA LEU A 87 6.85 -19.87 0.95
C LEU A 87 6.30 -18.65 0.21
N GLY A 88 5.17 -18.74 -0.47
CA GLY A 88 4.56 -17.60 -1.16
C GLY A 88 4.21 -16.45 -0.23
N ARG A 89 3.65 -16.75 0.95
CA ARG A 89 3.40 -15.73 1.99
C ARG A 89 4.70 -15.15 2.53
N PHE A 90 5.69 -16.00 2.82
CA PHE A 90 6.99 -15.53 3.30
C PHE A 90 7.63 -14.54 2.32
N TYR A 91 7.70 -14.90 1.03
CA TYR A 91 8.25 -14.04 -0.02
C TYR A 91 7.47 -12.72 -0.16
N ALA A 92 6.14 -12.77 -0.09
CA ALA A 92 5.31 -11.56 -0.12
C ALA A 92 5.60 -10.61 1.06
N GLU A 93 5.91 -11.16 2.24
CA GLU A 93 6.19 -10.40 3.47
C GLU A 93 7.60 -9.80 3.53
N ILE A 94 8.56 -10.37 2.81
CA ILE A 94 9.93 -9.79 2.66
C ILE A 94 10.06 -8.87 1.44
N GLY A 95 9.02 -8.79 0.60
CA GLY A 95 9.02 -7.94 -0.59
C GLY A 95 9.57 -8.62 -1.85
N GLU A 96 9.87 -9.92 -1.81
CA GLU A 96 10.28 -10.74 -2.96
C GLU A 96 9.04 -11.14 -3.77
N HIS A 97 8.45 -10.15 -4.43
CA HIS A 97 7.11 -10.27 -4.99
C HIS A 97 7.02 -11.24 -6.18
N LEU A 98 8.08 -11.40 -6.97
CA LEU A 98 8.10 -12.32 -8.11
C LEU A 98 8.17 -13.79 -7.66
N GLU A 99 8.95 -14.06 -6.63
CA GLU A 99 9.06 -15.34 -5.95
C GLU A 99 7.72 -15.70 -5.32
N ALA A 100 7.05 -14.73 -4.69
CA ALA A 100 5.71 -14.90 -4.15
C ALA A 100 4.71 -15.29 -5.24
N VAL A 101 4.66 -14.57 -6.36
CA VAL A 101 3.81 -14.90 -7.52
C VAL A 101 4.10 -16.32 -8.03
N SER A 102 5.38 -16.68 -8.15
CA SER A 102 5.82 -18.00 -8.58
C SER A 102 5.32 -19.10 -7.65
N MET A 103 5.46 -18.90 -6.33
CA MET A 103 4.97 -19.81 -5.29
C MET A 103 3.44 -19.94 -5.30
N PHE A 104 2.68 -18.85 -5.41
CA PHE A 104 1.23 -18.91 -5.45
C PHE A 104 0.72 -19.65 -6.70
N ARG A 105 1.30 -19.40 -7.88
CA ARG A 105 0.98 -20.17 -9.09
C ARG A 105 1.30 -21.66 -8.94
N ARG A 106 2.40 -22.00 -8.26
CA ARG A 106 2.75 -23.40 -7.93
C ARG A 106 1.72 -24.01 -6.97
N ALA A 107 1.27 -23.26 -5.96
CA ALA A 107 0.23 -23.68 -5.03
C ALA A 107 -1.09 -23.99 -5.76
N GLU A 108 -1.53 -23.14 -6.69
CA GLU A 108 -2.74 -23.37 -7.49
C GLU A 108 -2.64 -24.68 -8.30
N LYS A 109 -1.50 -24.92 -8.95
CA LYS A 109 -1.26 -26.18 -9.68
C LYS A 109 -1.30 -27.41 -8.76
N LEU A 110 -0.73 -27.30 -7.57
CA LEU A 110 -0.71 -28.38 -6.56
C LEU A 110 -2.05 -28.58 -5.84
N SER A 111 -2.98 -27.64 -5.96
CA SER A 111 -4.29 -27.72 -5.30
C SER A 111 -5.21 -28.81 -5.88
N GLY A 112 -4.91 -29.26 -7.11
CA GLY A 112 -5.63 -30.34 -7.78
C GLY A 112 -7.14 -30.08 -7.85
N GLN A 113 -7.94 -30.97 -7.24
CA GLN A 113 -9.40 -30.85 -7.21
C GLN A 113 -9.92 -29.82 -6.21
N ARG A 114 -9.15 -29.51 -5.15
CA ARG A 114 -9.50 -28.50 -4.16
C ARG A 114 -9.08 -27.15 -4.73
N LYS A 115 -9.77 -26.67 -5.77
CA LYS A 115 -9.52 -25.37 -6.41
C LYS A 115 -9.43 -24.29 -5.33
N ILE A 116 -8.22 -23.90 -4.98
CA ILE A 116 -7.98 -22.68 -4.20
C ILE A 116 -7.85 -21.53 -5.19
N SER A 117 -8.33 -20.36 -4.79
CA SER A 117 -8.26 -19.17 -5.62
C SER A 117 -7.22 -18.23 -5.02
N LEU A 118 -6.12 -17.99 -5.71
CA LEU A 118 -5.05 -17.07 -5.28
C LEU A 118 -4.91 -15.88 -6.24
N HIS A 119 -5.91 -15.62 -7.08
CA HIS A 119 -5.92 -14.51 -8.04
C HIS A 119 -5.57 -13.17 -7.39
N ASN A 120 -6.13 -12.87 -6.21
CA ASN A 120 -5.84 -11.64 -5.46
C ASN A 120 -4.41 -11.60 -4.92
N ASP A 121 -3.86 -12.72 -4.45
CA ASP A 121 -2.49 -12.81 -3.95
C ASP A 121 -1.48 -12.64 -5.10
N VAL A 122 -1.73 -13.29 -6.24
CA VAL A 122 -0.95 -13.18 -7.46
C VAL A 122 -0.99 -11.75 -8.00
N PHE A 123 -2.18 -11.15 -8.13
CA PHE A 123 -2.33 -9.79 -8.64
C PHE A 123 -1.67 -8.78 -7.71
N LYS A 124 -1.91 -8.83 -6.40
CA LYS A 124 -1.30 -7.90 -5.44
C LYS A 124 0.22 -7.93 -5.55
N ASN A 125 0.84 -9.11 -5.53
CA ASN A 125 2.30 -9.20 -5.60
C ASN A 125 2.82 -8.76 -6.98
N MET A 126 2.12 -9.05 -8.07
CA MET A 126 2.53 -8.53 -9.38
C MET A 126 2.44 -6.99 -9.42
N ALA A 127 1.37 -6.41 -8.84
CA ALA A 127 1.21 -4.96 -8.77
C ALA A 127 2.34 -4.30 -7.97
N GLU A 128 2.75 -4.90 -6.85
CA GLU A 128 3.91 -4.43 -6.05
C GLU A 128 5.23 -4.61 -6.81
N ALA A 129 5.42 -5.72 -7.53
CA ALA A 129 6.61 -5.94 -8.36
C ALA A 129 6.72 -4.88 -9.45
N VAL A 130 5.62 -4.54 -10.13
CA VAL A 130 5.60 -3.45 -11.11
C VAL A 130 5.80 -2.09 -10.44
N TRP A 131 5.14 -1.82 -9.31
CA TRP A 131 5.31 -0.56 -8.57
C TRP A 131 6.77 -0.29 -8.19
N LYS A 132 7.49 -1.34 -7.80
CA LYS A 132 8.92 -1.29 -7.44
C LYS A 132 9.85 -1.53 -8.63
N GLU A 133 9.32 -1.55 -9.85
CA GLU A 133 10.09 -1.71 -11.10
C GLU A 133 10.92 -3.01 -11.16
N MET A 134 10.51 -4.03 -10.42
CA MET A 134 11.05 -5.39 -10.48
C MET A 134 10.53 -6.16 -11.70
N ALA A 135 9.46 -5.67 -12.33
CA ALA A 135 8.84 -6.25 -13.50
C ALA A 135 8.35 -5.16 -14.46
N PRO A 136 8.32 -5.42 -15.78
CA PRO A 136 7.77 -4.47 -16.74
C PRO A 136 6.27 -4.28 -16.51
N TYR A 137 5.76 -3.07 -16.78
CA TYR A 137 4.36 -2.71 -16.56
C TYR A 137 3.37 -3.72 -17.16
N ASP A 138 3.57 -4.12 -18.42
CA ASP A 138 2.67 -5.05 -19.13
C ASP A 138 2.53 -6.44 -18.48
N SER A 139 3.45 -6.81 -17.58
CA SER A 139 3.37 -8.09 -16.86
C SER A 139 2.20 -8.18 -15.88
N ILE A 140 1.56 -7.04 -15.55
CA ILE A 140 0.40 -7.00 -14.65
C ILE A 140 -0.87 -7.54 -15.30
N TYR A 141 -1.04 -7.38 -16.62
CA TYR A 141 -2.32 -7.67 -17.28
C TYR A 141 -2.80 -9.12 -17.11
N PRO A 142 -1.95 -10.16 -17.29
CA PRO A 142 -2.39 -11.53 -17.07
C PRO A 142 -2.92 -11.77 -15.65
N ALA A 143 -2.36 -11.09 -14.65
CA ALA A 143 -2.84 -11.19 -13.27
C ALA A 143 -4.15 -10.42 -13.06
N ALA A 144 -4.31 -9.25 -13.70
CA ALA A 144 -5.55 -8.47 -13.66
C ALA A 144 -6.71 -9.23 -14.34
N GLU A 145 -6.47 -9.83 -15.51
CA GLU A 145 -7.45 -10.70 -16.19
C GLU A 145 -7.84 -11.89 -15.32
N TYR A 146 -6.90 -12.43 -14.55
CA TYR A 146 -7.19 -13.53 -13.65
C TYR A 146 -8.12 -13.12 -12.49
N VAL A 147 -7.99 -11.88 -11.98
CA VAL A 147 -8.93 -11.32 -11.01
C VAL A 147 -10.30 -11.07 -11.66
N LEU A 148 -10.36 -10.51 -12.87
CA LEU A 148 -11.63 -10.28 -13.57
C LEU A 148 -12.43 -11.57 -13.76
N ALA A 149 -11.75 -12.67 -14.09
CA ALA A 149 -12.37 -13.96 -14.31
C ALA A 149 -12.84 -14.66 -13.02
N SER A 150 -12.51 -14.15 -11.83
CA SER A 150 -12.88 -14.79 -10.56
C SER A 150 -14.30 -14.44 -10.07
N GLU A 151 -14.90 -13.38 -10.63
CA GLU A 151 -16.17 -12.78 -10.19
C GLU A 151 -16.16 -12.32 -8.71
N ASP A 152 -15.00 -12.23 -8.06
CA ASP A 152 -14.84 -11.68 -6.71
C ASP A 152 -14.92 -10.15 -6.75
N ALA A 153 -16.08 -9.59 -6.44
CA ALA A 153 -16.32 -8.15 -6.47
C ALA A 153 -15.28 -7.35 -5.66
N ALA A 154 -14.91 -7.82 -4.46
CA ALA A 154 -13.93 -7.11 -3.63
C ALA A 154 -12.53 -7.15 -4.26
N GLY A 155 -12.15 -8.30 -4.85
CA GLY A 155 -10.93 -8.46 -5.63
C GLY A 155 -10.89 -7.53 -6.85
N ILE A 156 -11.99 -7.45 -7.61
CA ILE A 156 -12.13 -6.62 -8.80
C ILE A 156 -12.01 -5.13 -8.46
N ILE A 157 -12.68 -4.64 -7.40
CA ILE A 157 -12.58 -3.25 -6.94
C ILE A 157 -11.12 -2.92 -6.58
N LYS A 158 -10.48 -3.78 -5.79
CA LYS A 158 -9.08 -3.59 -5.38
C LYS A 158 -8.12 -3.61 -6.58
N MET A 159 -8.38 -4.48 -7.54
CA MET A 159 -7.63 -4.56 -8.79
C MET A 159 -7.74 -3.27 -9.58
N ALA A 160 -8.96 -2.77 -9.80
CA ALA A 160 -9.19 -1.52 -10.53
C ALA A 160 -8.46 -0.33 -9.88
N THR A 161 -8.53 -0.21 -8.55
CA THR A 161 -7.84 0.85 -7.80
C THR A 161 -6.32 0.77 -7.96
N LEU A 162 -5.73 -0.42 -7.87
CA LEU A 162 -4.28 -0.61 -8.05
C LEU A 162 -3.84 -0.38 -9.50
N MET A 163 -4.61 -0.86 -10.48
CA MET A 163 -4.37 -0.60 -11.90
C MET A 163 -4.39 0.91 -12.19
N SER A 164 -5.33 1.66 -11.62
CA SER A 164 -5.38 3.12 -11.80
C SER A 164 -4.13 3.81 -11.28
N ARG A 165 -3.65 3.41 -10.09
CA ARG A 165 -2.42 3.98 -9.49
C ARG A 165 -1.18 3.66 -10.31
N LEU A 166 -1.04 2.40 -10.74
CA LEU A 166 0.09 1.98 -11.58
C LEU A 166 0.08 2.69 -12.92
N SER A 167 -1.08 2.78 -13.57
CA SER A 167 -1.23 3.44 -14.87
C SER A 167 -0.81 4.90 -14.81
N ARG A 168 -1.13 5.62 -13.72
CA ARG A 168 -0.62 6.99 -13.51
C ARG A 168 0.88 7.03 -13.28
N LYS A 169 1.42 6.15 -12.42
CA LYS A 169 2.88 6.13 -12.14
C LYS A 169 3.70 5.93 -13.42
N PHE A 170 3.22 5.08 -14.33
CA PHE A 170 3.94 4.73 -15.54
C PHE A 170 3.46 5.47 -16.79
N ASP A 171 2.46 6.35 -16.70
CA ASP A 171 1.83 7.02 -17.84
C ASP A 171 1.30 6.05 -18.92
N HIS A 172 0.58 5.00 -18.50
CA HIS A 172 0.00 3.97 -19.38
C HIS A 172 -1.51 3.83 -19.14
N THR A 173 -2.31 4.71 -19.76
CA THR A 173 -3.77 4.79 -19.50
C THR A 173 -4.63 4.06 -20.54
N ASP A 174 -4.09 3.75 -21.72
CA ASP A 174 -4.82 3.18 -22.87
C ASP A 174 -5.63 1.91 -22.55
N SER A 175 -5.12 1.10 -21.62
CA SER A 175 -5.70 -0.19 -21.22
C SER A 175 -6.59 -0.13 -19.98
N LEU A 176 -6.64 1.02 -19.32
CA LEU A 176 -7.20 1.15 -17.97
C LEU A 176 -8.73 1.09 -17.96
N GLY A 177 -9.38 1.55 -19.03
CA GLY A 177 -10.84 1.69 -19.12
C GLY A 177 -11.61 0.43 -18.71
N LYS A 178 -11.26 -0.73 -19.29
CA LYS A 178 -11.94 -2.00 -18.97
C LYS A 178 -11.84 -2.40 -17.49
N TYR A 179 -10.73 -2.06 -16.82
CA TYR A 179 -10.53 -2.40 -15.42
C TYR A 179 -11.31 -1.44 -14.51
N LEU A 180 -11.36 -0.15 -14.86
CA LEU A 180 -12.19 0.82 -14.17
C LEU A 180 -13.67 0.47 -14.30
N ASP A 181 -14.14 0.14 -15.51
CA ASP A 181 -15.53 -0.26 -15.76
C ASP A 181 -15.94 -1.46 -14.90
N ALA A 182 -15.11 -2.50 -14.88
CA ALA A 182 -15.34 -3.68 -14.06
C ALA A 182 -15.37 -3.35 -12.56
N GLY A 183 -14.45 -2.50 -12.09
CA GLY A 183 -14.42 -2.02 -10.70
C GLY A 183 -15.66 -1.20 -10.33
N ILE A 184 -16.09 -0.28 -11.20
CA ILE A 184 -17.28 0.55 -11.01
C ILE A 184 -18.54 -0.33 -10.95
N GLN A 185 -18.65 -1.33 -11.84
CA GLN A 185 -19.76 -2.27 -11.86
C GLN A 185 -19.79 -3.10 -10.57
N ALA A 186 -18.64 -3.69 -10.18
CA ALA A 186 -18.53 -4.48 -8.96
C ALA A 186 -18.89 -3.67 -7.70
N ALA A 187 -18.40 -2.43 -7.61
CA ALA A 187 -18.70 -1.53 -6.50
C ALA A 187 -20.17 -1.10 -6.47
N SER A 188 -20.79 -0.87 -7.64
CA SER A 188 -22.21 -0.49 -7.73
C SER A 188 -23.17 -1.60 -7.29
N ALA A 189 -22.74 -2.87 -7.39
CA ALA A 189 -23.53 -4.02 -6.94
C ALA A 189 -23.40 -4.28 -5.43
N SER A 190 -22.49 -3.59 -4.73
CA SER A 190 -22.23 -3.80 -3.31
C SER A 190 -23.07 -2.88 -2.42
N ASN A 191 -23.47 -3.41 -1.27
CA ASN A 191 -24.12 -2.63 -0.20
C ASN A 191 -23.11 -2.17 0.89
N ASN A 192 -21.83 -2.47 0.72
CA ASN A 192 -20.79 -2.05 1.66
C ASN A 192 -20.50 -0.55 1.48
N PRO A 193 -20.60 0.28 2.55
CA PRO A 193 -20.30 1.71 2.45
C PRO A 193 -18.89 2.00 1.93
N LYS A 194 -17.91 1.15 2.25
CA LYS A 194 -16.54 1.30 1.74
C LYS A 194 -16.49 1.18 0.21
N ASP A 195 -17.22 0.23 -0.35
CA ASP A 195 -17.24 0.00 -1.79
C ASP A 195 -17.92 1.18 -2.51
N THR A 196 -18.83 1.89 -1.82
CA THR A 196 -19.39 3.16 -2.34
C THR A 196 -18.33 4.25 -2.44
N GLU A 197 -17.45 4.38 -1.46
CA GLU A 197 -16.31 5.33 -1.51
C GLU A 197 -15.33 4.95 -2.62
N ASP A 198 -14.97 3.66 -2.73
CA ASP A 198 -14.12 3.14 -3.79
C ASP A 198 -14.75 3.38 -5.18
N ARG A 199 -16.08 3.25 -5.31
CA ARG A 199 -16.80 3.59 -6.55
C ARG A 199 -16.59 5.03 -6.96
N TYR A 200 -16.75 5.99 -6.05
CA TYR A 200 -16.53 7.40 -6.38
C TYR A 200 -15.11 7.66 -6.85
N LEU A 201 -14.12 7.03 -6.19
CA LEU A 201 -12.73 7.11 -6.64
C LEU A 201 -12.59 6.60 -8.07
N LEU A 202 -13.09 5.41 -8.38
CA LEU A 202 -12.99 4.79 -9.71
C LEU A 202 -13.71 5.60 -10.79
N VAL A 203 -14.88 6.17 -10.50
CA VAL A 203 -15.62 7.02 -11.43
C VAL A 203 -14.87 8.34 -11.68
N ALA A 204 -14.24 8.92 -10.67
CA ALA A 204 -13.39 10.10 -10.84
C ALA A 204 -12.14 9.78 -11.66
N GLU A 205 -11.50 8.63 -11.45
CA GLU A 205 -10.39 8.16 -12.31
C GLU A 205 -10.83 7.95 -13.74
N HIS A 206 -12.00 7.35 -13.96
CA HIS A 206 -12.53 7.15 -15.31
C HIS A 206 -12.79 8.49 -16.01
N ALA A 207 -13.42 9.45 -15.32
CA ALA A 207 -13.63 10.77 -15.88
C ALA A 207 -12.31 11.46 -16.25
N LEU A 208 -11.30 11.37 -15.39
CA LEU A 208 -10.01 12.02 -15.60
C LEU A 208 -9.16 11.35 -16.69
N GLN A 209 -8.98 10.04 -16.60
CA GLN A 209 -8.00 9.29 -17.39
C GLN A 209 -8.54 8.77 -18.72
N ILE A 210 -9.86 8.52 -18.79
CA ILE A 210 -10.51 7.92 -19.97
C ILE A 210 -11.35 8.96 -20.71
N ALA A 211 -12.17 9.72 -19.99
CA ALA A 211 -13.02 10.74 -20.61
C ALA A 211 -12.31 12.09 -20.80
N HIS A 212 -11.12 12.28 -20.20
CA HIS A 212 -10.37 13.53 -20.18
C HIS A 212 -11.21 14.74 -19.67
N ASP A 213 -12.13 14.48 -18.75
CA ASP A 213 -13.02 15.47 -18.14
C ASP A 213 -12.59 15.77 -16.71
N THR A 214 -11.60 16.67 -16.59
CA THR A 214 -11.06 17.10 -15.30
C THR A 214 -12.11 17.75 -14.42
N ALA A 215 -13.01 18.55 -14.99
CA ALA A 215 -14.07 19.23 -14.23
C ALA A 215 -15.02 18.21 -13.60
N LYS A 216 -15.43 17.19 -14.39
CA LYS A 216 -16.28 16.13 -13.88
C LYS A 216 -15.60 15.26 -12.85
N ALA A 217 -14.31 14.94 -13.04
CA ALA A 217 -13.54 14.19 -12.05
C ALA A 217 -13.49 14.91 -10.69
N ILE A 218 -13.28 16.22 -10.70
CA ILE A 218 -13.30 17.06 -9.49
C ILE A 218 -14.69 17.04 -8.84
N GLU A 219 -15.76 17.28 -9.61
CA GLU A 219 -17.15 17.24 -9.09
C GLU A 219 -17.47 15.89 -8.43
N ILE A 220 -17.09 14.77 -9.07
CA ILE A 220 -17.27 13.43 -8.51
C ILE A 220 -16.49 13.25 -7.21
N LYS A 221 -15.25 13.76 -7.16
CA LYS A 221 -14.42 13.68 -5.98
C LYS A 221 -15.02 14.51 -4.83
N GLU A 222 -15.56 15.68 -5.10
CA GLU A 222 -16.25 16.51 -4.11
C GLU A 222 -17.49 15.79 -3.55
N MET A 223 -18.31 15.20 -4.42
CA MET A 223 -19.47 14.38 -4.01
C MET A 223 -19.07 13.21 -3.10
N SER A 224 -17.89 12.61 -3.33
CA SER A 224 -17.37 11.48 -2.54
C SER A 224 -17.09 11.84 -1.08
N MET A 225 -16.98 13.13 -0.74
CA MET A 225 -16.71 13.57 0.63
C MET A 225 -17.92 13.37 1.54
N GLY A 226 -19.13 13.38 0.98
CA GLY A 226 -20.40 13.15 1.70
C GLY A 226 -20.76 14.27 2.67
N ASN A 227 -21.82 14.09 3.46
CA ASN A 227 -22.27 15.13 4.40
C ASN A 227 -21.33 15.27 5.61
N GLY A 228 -21.12 16.51 6.07
CA GLY A 228 -20.34 16.81 7.30
C GLY A 228 -18.83 16.71 7.13
N TRP A 229 -18.35 16.58 5.88
CA TRP A 229 -16.94 16.52 5.54
C TRP A 229 -16.17 17.79 5.96
N GLU A 230 -16.86 18.93 6.05
CA GLU A 230 -16.32 20.25 6.40
C GLU A 230 -15.72 20.30 7.82
N THR A 231 -15.99 19.30 8.65
CA THR A 231 -15.45 19.19 10.01
C THR A 231 -14.53 17.98 10.17
N ASN A 232 -14.31 17.21 9.10
CA ASN A 232 -13.53 15.99 9.14
C ASN A 232 -12.15 16.22 8.49
N PRO A 233 -11.07 16.35 9.29
CA PRO A 233 -9.73 16.62 8.75
C PRO A 233 -9.24 15.52 7.80
N ASN A 234 -9.72 14.27 7.93
CA ASN A 234 -9.35 13.19 7.02
C ASN A 234 -9.97 13.34 5.63
N LYS A 235 -11.18 13.94 5.53
CA LYS A 235 -11.84 14.16 4.24
C LYS A 235 -11.16 15.30 3.48
N PHE A 236 -10.87 16.42 4.16
CA PHE A 236 -10.05 17.49 3.61
C PHE A 236 -8.68 17.00 3.14
N TYR A 237 -7.96 16.29 4.00
CA TYR A 237 -6.66 15.70 3.67
C TYR A 237 -6.74 14.76 2.46
N GLY A 238 -7.73 13.86 2.43
CA GLY A 238 -7.91 12.91 1.33
C GLY A 238 -8.29 13.56 0.00
N TYR A 239 -9.02 14.68 0.03
CA TYR A 239 -9.30 15.48 -1.17
C TYR A 239 -8.04 16.20 -1.67
N ALA A 240 -7.32 16.88 -0.77
CA ALA A 240 -6.10 17.60 -1.11
C ALA A 240 -5.03 16.66 -1.68
N LYS A 241 -4.82 15.49 -1.06
CA LYS A 241 -3.89 14.48 -1.57
C LYS A 241 -4.32 13.92 -2.93
N TRP A 242 -5.62 13.69 -3.14
CA TRP A 242 -6.14 13.23 -4.43
C TRP A 242 -5.85 14.25 -5.54
N CYS A 243 -6.07 15.54 -5.27
CA CYS A 243 -5.78 16.64 -6.19
C CYS A 243 -4.29 16.73 -6.52
N LEU A 244 -3.45 16.69 -5.49
CA LEU A 244 -1.99 16.74 -5.62
C LEU A 244 -1.45 15.60 -6.48
N GLU A 245 -1.82 14.36 -6.19
CA GLU A 245 -1.36 13.16 -6.93
C GLU A 245 -1.74 13.16 -8.43
N ARG A 246 -2.63 14.06 -8.83
CA ARG A 246 -3.14 14.20 -10.20
C ARG A 246 -2.82 15.57 -10.81
N GLU A 247 -2.19 16.45 -10.03
CA GLU A 247 -1.89 17.83 -10.40
C GLU A 247 -3.13 18.63 -10.87
N VAL A 248 -4.30 18.32 -10.28
CA VAL A 248 -5.56 19.00 -10.60
C VAL A 248 -6.02 19.86 -9.43
N ASN A 249 -6.65 20.99 -9.73
CA ASN A 249 -7.28 21.86 -8.73
C ASN A 249 -6.39 22.21 -7.52
N LEU A 250 -5.10 22.47 -7.76
CA LEU A 250 -4.10 22.67 -6.70
C LEU A 250 -4.45 23.85 -5.76
N GLY A 251 -5.20 24.85 -6.24
CA GLY A 251 -5.68 25.95 -5.39
C GLY A 251 -6.71 25.50 -4.34
N ALA A 252 -7.67 24.66 -4.73
CA ALA A 252 -8.60 24.07 -3.76
C ALA A 252 -7.88 23.05 -2.86
N ALA A 253 -6.91 22.30 -3.41
CA ALA A 253 -6.08 21.38 -2.62
C ALA A 253 -5.35 22.11 -1.50
N GLU A 254 -4.72 23.25 -1.80
CA GLU A 254 -4.04 24.13 -0.84
C GLU A 254 -5.02 24.60 0.25
N MET A 255 -6.18 25.14 -0.15
CA MET A 255 -7.22 25.59 0.78
C MET A 255 -7.68 24.48 1.72
N TYR A 256 -7.97 23.28 1.20
CA TYR A 256 -8.45 22.16 2.02
C TYR A 256 -7.35 21.55 2.88
N ALA A 257 -6.11 21.46 2.40
CA ALA A 257 -4.99 21.06 3.24
C ALA A 257 -4.81 22.05 4.40
N GLY A 258 -4.88 23.36 4.15
CA GLY A 258 -4.86 24.38 5.21
C GLY A 258 -5.99 24.20 6.23
N GLN A 259 -7.22 23.92 5.79
CA GLN A 259 -8.34 23.62 6.70
C GLN A 259 -8.10 22.33 7.50
N ALA A 260 -7.56 21.29 6.88
CA ALA A 260 -7.20 20.05 7.57
C ALA A 260 -6.16 20.27 8.69
N VAL A 261 -5.19 21.19 8.49
CA VAL A 261 -4.21 21.56 9.54
C VAL A 261 -4.92 22.17 10.74
N GLN A 262 -5.91 23.04 10.53
CA GLN A 262 -6.63 23.73 11.61
C GLN A 262 -7.49 22.80 12.47
N VAL A 263 -8.06 21.76 11.85
CA VAL A 263 -8.97 20.81 12.52
C VAL A 263 -8.33 19.46 12.86
N ALA A 264 -7.03 19.30 12.62
CA ALA A 264 -6.30 18.08 12.95
C ALA A 264 -6.31 17.80 14.46
N GLY A 265 -6.75 16.60 14.85
CA GLY A 265 -6.95 16.24 16.25
C GLY A 265 -5.69 15.82 17.02
N ASN A 266 -4.56 15.64 16.33
CA ASN A 266 -3.29 15.27 16.96
C ASN A 266 -2.07 15.75 16.14
N PRO A 267 -0.88 15.84 16.76
CA PRO A 267 0.34 16.35 16.11
C PRO A 267 0.80 15.52 14.90
N GLU A 268 0.72 14.19 14.97
CA GLU A 268 1.10 13.29 13.86
C GLU A 268 0.26 13.56 12.59
N MET A 269 -1.07 13.67 12.75
CA MET A 269 -1.98 14.01 11.67
C MET A 269 -1.68 15.40 11.12
N LYS A 270 -1.44 16.37 12.01
CA LYS A 270 -1.12 17.74 11.61
C LYS A 270 0.17 17.78 10.79
N ALA A 271 1.23 17.09 11.22
CA ALA A 271 2.48 16.96 10.48
C ALA A 271 2.28 16.31 9.11
N ARG A 272 1.47 15.24 9.01
CA ARG A 272 1.17 14.59 7.73
C ARG A 272 0.42 15.50 6.75
N VAL A 273 -0.51 16.30 7.24
CA VAL A 273 -1.23 17.28 6.42
C VAL A 273 -0.29 18.40 5.99
N LEU A 274 0.56 18.91 6.90
CA LEU A 274 1.56 19.94 6.60
C LEU A 274 2.55 19.49 5.53
N ASN A 275 3.04 18.25 5.58
CA ASN A 275 3.85 17.68 4.49
C ASN A 275 3.09 17.60 3.16
N THR A 276 1.78 17.35 3.17
CA THR A 276 1.00 17.40 1.91
C THR A 276 0.80 18.82 1.42
N LEU A 277 0.65 19.78 2.34
CA LEU A 277 0.56 21.20 2.01
C LEU A 277 1.89 21.71 1.42
N SER A 278 3.04 21.27 1.94
CA SER A 278 4.34 21.60 1.35
C SER A 278 4.46 21.07 -0.06
N GLU A 279 4.11 19.79 -0.31
CA GLU A 279 4.10 19.21 -1.66
C GLU A 279 3.17 19.98 -2.63
N ILE A 280 2.02 20.47 -2.14
CA ILE A 280 1.11 21.31 -2.94
C ILE A 280 1.75 22.66 -3.26
N TYR A 281 2.43 23.29 -2.31
CA TYR A 281 3.12 24.55 -2.54
C TYR A 281 4.24 24.40 -3.57
N GLU A 282 5.03 23.34 -3.48
CA GLU A 282 6.06 23.03 -4.49
C GLU A 282 5.47 22.82 -5.88
N ALA A 283 4.39 22.04 -6.00
CA ALA A 283 3.70 21.83 -7.28
C ALA A 283 3.14 23.13 -7.88
N ARG A 284 2.98 24.17 -7.06
CA ARG A 284 2.55 25.52 -7.48
C ARG A 284 3.72 26.50 -7.65
N GLY A 285 4.97 26.06 -7.43
CA GLY A 285 6.18 26.88 -7.49
C GLY A 285 6.39 27.81 -6.28
N ASN A 286 5.63 27.63 -5.20
CA ASN A 286 5.77 28.39 -3.95
C ASN A 286 6.75 27.70 -2.98
N TYR A 287 8.05 27.74 -3.30
CA TYR A 287 9.07 27.07 -2.49
C TYR A 287 9.18 27.63 -1.06
N GLU A 288 8.99 28.95 -0.88
CA GLU A 288 9.00 29.57 0.45
C GLU A 288 7.89 29.00 1.35
N GLY A 289 6.66 28.92 0.82
CA GLY A 289 5.54 28.30 1.55
C GLY A 289 5.74 26.80 1.79
N ALA A 290 6.41 26.10 0.86
CA ALA A 290 6.74 24.69 1.03
C ALA A 290 7.69 24.45 2.21
N ILE A 291 8.74 25.28 2.32
CA ILE A 291 9.71 25.24 3.43
C ILE A 291 8.99 25.51 4.75
N GLU A 292 8.19 26.58 4.84
CA GLU A 292 7.45 26.91 6.07
C GLU A 292 6.53 25.74 6.50
N ALA A 293 5.82 25.14 5.55
CA ALA A 293 4.92 24.03 5.86
C ALA A 293 5.67 22.77 6.33
N ILE A 294 6.82 22.42 5.73
CA ILE A 294 7.58 21.23 6.16
C ILE A 294 8.31 21.45 7.48
N GLU A 295 8.81 22.66 7.75
CA GLU A 295 9.38 23.03 9.06
C GLU A 295 8.33 22.87 10.17
N MET A 296 7.10 23.35 9.95
CA MET A 296 5.99 23.12 10.87
C MET A 296 5.67 21.62 11.03
N ALA A 297 5.83 20.80 9.99
CA ALA A 297 5.64 19.35 10.09
C ALA A 297 6.69 18.72 11.01
N ILE A 298 7.96 19.14 10.90
CA ILE A 298 9.07 18.74 11.77
C ILE A 298 8.77 19.15 13.21
N GLU A 299 8.31 20.37 13.46
CA GLU A 299 7.95 20.82 14.82
C GLU A 299 6.86 19.96 15.46
N ASN A 300 5.88 19.49 14.68
CA ASN A 300 4.76 18.69 15.19
C ASN A 300 5.11 17.21 15.38
N HIS A 301 6.16 16.70 14.72
CA HIS A 301 6.56 15.29 14.76
C HIS A 301 8.08 15.13 14.47
N PRO A 302 8.94 15.66 15.37
CA PRO A 302 10.38 15.80 15.15
C PRO A 302 11.13 14.46 15.08
N GLU A 303 10.54 13.38 15.58
CA GLU A 303 11.08 12.04 15.54
C GLU A 303 11.00 11.38 14.16
N ASN A 304 10.26 11.96 13.21
CA ASN A 304 10.13 11.41 11.87
C ASN A 304 11.20 11.98 10.92
N PRO A 305 12.27 11.22 10.62
CA PRO A 305 13.37 11.71 9.81
C PRO A 305 12.95 12.04 8.36
N TYR A 306 11.82 11.48 7.89
CA TYR A 306 11.31 11.75 6.54
C TYR A 306 11.07 13.24 6.29
N TYR A 307 10.59 13.99 7.29
CA TYR A 307 10.31 15.41 7.10
C TYR A 307 11.58 16.25 6.98
N GLN A 308 12.66 15.87 7.68
CA GLN A 308 13.96 16.51 7.50
C GLN A 308 14.51 16.24 6.10
N THR A 309 14.49 14.98 5.64
CA THR A 309 14.90 14.65 4.26
C THR A 309 14.09 15.45 3.23
N ARG A 310 12.78 15.63 3.46
CA ARG A 310 11.93 16.41 2.57
C ARG A 310 12.32 17.90 2.56
N LEU A 311 12.64 18.49 3.72
CA LEU A 311 13.14 19.86 3.78
C LEU A 311 14.42 20.02 2.96
N ASP A 312 15.39 19.12 3.17
CA ASP A 312 16.66 19.13 2.44
C ASP A 312 16.42 19.05 0.90
N ASP A 313 15.52 18.17 0.44
CA ASP A 313 15.16 18.05 -0.98
C ASP A 313 14.57 19.37 -1.56
N ILE A 314 13.76 20.09 -0.78
CA ILE A 314 13.12 21.34 -1.20
C ILE A 314 14.17 22.45 -1.33
N GLU A 315 15.08 22.55 -0.37
CA GLU A 315 16.17 23.54 -0.37
C GLU A 315 17.12 23.30 -1.55
N ASP A 316 17.47 22.04 -1.82
CA ASP A 316 18.29 21.66 -2.97
C ASP A 316 17.62 22.02 -4.30
N ALA A 317 16.32 21.76 -4.43
CA ALA A 317 15.55 22.13 -5.63
C ALA A 317 15.52 23.65 -5.86
N MET A 318 15.41 24.44 -4.78
CA MET A 318 15.44 25.90 -4.84
C MET A 318 16.83 26.43 -5.24
N ALA A 319 17.91 25.81 -4.74
CA ALA A 319 19.29 26.18 -5.06
C ALA A 319 19.71 25.77 -6.49
N GLY A 320 19.21 24.64 -6.99
CA GLY A 320 19.50 24.15 -8.35
C GLY A 320 18.68 24.82 -9.47
N GLY A 321 17.63 25.57 -9.12
CA GLY A 321 16.76 26.30 -10.04
C GLY A 321 17.18 27.75 -10.33
N GLN A 322 18.30 28.23 -9.75
CA GLN A 322 18.91 29.54 -9.99
C GLN A 322 20.01 29.47 -11.06
#